data_AF-A0A093YTJ6-F1
#
_entry.id   AF-A0A093YTJ6-F1
#
_cell.length_a   1.000
_cell.length_b   1.000
_cell.length_c   1.000
_cell.angle_alpha   90.00
_cell.angle_beta   90.00
_cell.angle_gamma   90.00
#
_symmetry.space_group_name_H-M   'P 1'
#
loop_
_entity.id
_entity.type
_entity.pdbx_description
1 polymer ?
#
loop_
_entity_poly.entity_id
_entity_poly.type
_entity_poly.pdbx_seq_one_letter_code
_entity_poly.pdbx_strand_id
1 'polypeptide(L)'
;MNLYDLLADISSKTFPHGTASSPLTLKMDSTYDYHSLSKLDADLDDLFSQTVRLLDEVRGTIEIENPNDAEQAVYEEYTIATIATMASMIFGSNFIESAGSTKDISEKVCQCVFAGFTVDPELPSIAPDYRETRDFLREHKRPADQDAIMRARVEIIDHAKAWTYLLSALLEGPLTEEQLLTTHRILCASLPLEDGTPPSRD
;
A
#
# COMPACT_ATOMS: atom_id res chain seq x y z
N MET A 1 -0.11 8.12 -13.54
CA MET A 1 -1.08 8.85 -12.70
C MET A 1 -0.71 8.55 -11.26
N ASN A 2 -0.53 9.57 -10.42
CA ASN A 2 -0.19 9.36 -9.02
C ASN A 2 -1.49 9.14 -8.19
N LEU A 3 -1.38 8.69 -6.93
CA LEU A 3 -2.55 8.40 -6.09
C LEU A 3 -3.32 9.68 -5.74
N TYR A 4 -2.65 10.82 -5.56
CA TYR A 4 -3.34 12.08 -5.28
C TYR A 4 -4.22 12.51 -6.46
N ASP A 5 -3.73 12.40 -7.69
CA ASP A 5 -4.50 12.64 -8.91
C ASP A 5 -5.69 11.68 -8.99
N LEU A 6 -5.47 10.41 -8.63
CA LEU A 6 -6.50 9.39 -8.62
C LEU A 6 -7.60 9.72 -7.61
N LEU A 7 -7.24 10.09 -6.37
CA LEU A 7 -8.15 10.50 -5.32
C LEU A 7 -8.96 11.74 -5.71
N ALA A 8 -8.35 12.71 -6.41
CA ALA A 8 -9.04 13.87 -6.95
C ALA A 8 -10.06 13.51 -8.06
N ASP A 9 -9.83 12.44 -8.80
CA ASP A 9 -10.68 11.97 -9.90
C ASP A 9 -11.81 11.03 -9.47
N ILE A 10 -11.83 10.59 -8.19
CA ILE A 10 -12.86 9.67 -7.64
C ILE A 10 -14.28 10.28 -7.68
N SER A 11 -14.41 11.61 -7.79
CA SER A 11 -15.70 12.29 -7.94
C SER A 11 -16.53 11.81 -9.14
N SER A 12 -15.89 11.24 -10.17
CA SER A 12 -16.56 10.77 -11.38
C SER A 12 -16.81 9.25 -11.42
N LYS A 13 -16.32 8.49 -10.43
CA LYS A 13 -16.23 7.02 -10.49
C LYS A 13 -16.85 6.36 -9.27
N THR A 14 -17.66 5.33 -9.51
CA THR A 14 -18.22 4.48 -8.46
C THR A 14 -17.38 3.23 -8.30
N PHE A 15 -17.05 2.89 -7.05
CA PHE A 15 -16.50 1.56 -6.78
C PHE A 15 -17.54 0.52 -7.19
N PRO A 16 -17.17 -0.49 -7.98
CA PRO A 16 -18.10 -1.54 -8.36
C PRO A 16 -18.58 -2.27 -7.11
N HIS A 17 -19.91 -2.30 -6.90
CA HIS A 17 -20.48 -3.12 -5.84
C HIS A 17 -20.17 -4.59 -6.10
N GLY A 18 -19.55 -5.27 -5.13
CA GLY A 18 -19.25 -6.68 -5.22
C GLY A 18 -20.52 -7.49 -5.46
N THR A 19 -20.66 -8.08 -6.65
CA THR A 19 -21.72 -9.05 -6.90
C THR A 19 -21.30 -10.36 -6.25
N ALA A 20 -22.15 -10.97 -5.42
CA ALA A 20 -21.89 -12.25 -4.71
C ALA A 20 -21.58 -13.45 -5.65
N SER A 21 -21.57 -13.23 -6.97
CA SER A 21 -21.17 -14.16 -8.02
C SER A 21 -19.89 -13.66 -8.70
N SER A 22 -18.79 -13.57 -7.97
CA SER A 22 -17.48 -13.36 -8.60
C SER A 22 -16.94 -14.72 -9.07
N PRO A 23 -16.59 -14.90 -10.37
CA PRO A 23 -16.02 -16.15 -10.88
C PRO A 23 -14.61 -16.42 -10.33
N LEU A 24 -14.01 -15.42 -9.68
CA LEU A 24 -12.68 -15.49 -9.09
C LEU A 24 -12.77 -16.02 -7.65
N THR A 25 -12.16 -17.19 -7.42
CA THR A 25 -11.96 -17.73 -6.07
C THR A 25 -10.46 -17.66 -5.74
N LEU A 26 -10.09 -16.77 -4.83
CA LEU A 26 -8.73 -16.71 -4.29
C LEU A 26 -8.59 -17.75 -3.17
N LYS A 27 -7.70 -18.73 -3.36
CA LYS A 27 -7.37 -19.70 -2.31
C LYS A 27 -6.37 -19.04 -1.37
N MET A 28 -6.82 -18.55 -0.22
CA MET A 28 -5.90 -18.13 0.85
C MET A 28 -5.17 -19.34 1.39
N ASP A 29 -3.84 -19.24 1.55
CA ASP A 29 -3.06 -20.27 2.22
C ASP A 29 -3.44 -20.30 3.71
N SER A 30 -3.55 -21.51 4.25
CA SER A 30 -3.74 -21.79 5.68
C SER A 30 -2.62 -21.24 6.58
N THR A 31 -1.47 -20.89 6.00
CA THR A 31 -0.35 -20.23 6.67
C THR A 31 -0.51 -18.71 6.78
N TYR A 32 -1.55 -18.12 6.18
CA TYR A 32 -1.84 -16.69 6.32
C TYR A 32 -2.28 -16.41 7.76
N ASP A 33 -1.31 -16.06 8.60
CA ASP A 33 -1.49 -15.88 10.04
C ASP A 33 -2.20 -14.56 10.33
N TYR A 34 -3.52 -14.56 10.21
CA TYR A 34 -4.40 -13.49 10.69
C TYR A 34 -4.13 -13.15 12.17
N HIS A 35 -3.54 -14.05 12.98
CA HIS A 35 -3.22 -13.77 14.38
C HIS A 35 -1.92 -12.98 14.58
N SER A 36 -1.03 -12.93 13.59
CA SER A 36 0.12 -12.01 13.60
C SER A 36 -0.31 -10.54 13.57
N LEU A 37 -1.56 -10.26 13.16
CA LEU A 37 -2.18 -8.94 13.21
C LEU A 37 -2.53 -8.45 14.61
N SER A 38 -2.54 -9.32 15.64
CA SER A 38 -2.72 -8.89 17.04
C SER A 38 -1.63 -7.93 17.55
N LYS A 39 -0.56 -7.74 16.77
CA LYS A 39 0.52 -6.78 17.01
C LYS A 39 0.35 -5.46 16.25
N LEU A 40 -0.59 -5.38 15.31
CA LEU A 40 -1.05 -4.12 14.77
C LEU A 40 -2.16 -3.61 15.70
N ASP A 41 -2.13 -2.34 16.06
CA ASP A 41 -3.17 -1.71 16.89
C ASP A 41 -4.55 -1.65 16.20
N ALA A 42 -4.67 -2.19 14.97
CA ALA A 42 -5.90 -2.20 14.17
C ALA A 42 -6.03 -3.50 13.35
N ASP A 43 -7.26 -4.03 13.30
CA ASP A 43 -7.66 -5.14 12.43
C ASP A 43 -7.61 -4.70 10.94
N LEU A 44 -7.17 -5.59 10.04
CA LEU A 44 -7.13 -5.29 8.59
C LEU A 44 -8.53 -5.03 8.02
N ASP A 45 -9.55 -5.74 8.49
CA ASP A 45 -10.93 -5.53 8.02
C ASP A 45 -11.45 -4.16 8.47
N ASP A 46 -11.03 -3.72 9.66
CA ASP A 46 -11.31 -2.36 10.15
C ASP A 46 -10.58 -1.31 9.31
N LEU A 47 -9.31 -1.54 8.96
CA LEU A 47 -8.53 -0.63 8.12
C LEU A 47 -9.11 -0.53 6.69
N PHE A 48 -9.56 -1.65 6.12
CA PHE A 48 -10.23 -1.65 4.83
C PHE A 48 -11.54 -0.86 4.90
N SER A 49 -12.37 -1.12 5.91
CA SER A 49 -13.63 -0.41 6.14
C SER A 49 -13.41 1.10 6.34
N GLN A 50 -12.36 1.47 7.08
CA GLN A 50 -11.94 2.87 7.25
C GLN A 50 -11.50 3.50 5.93
N THR A 51 -10.75 2.76 5.10
CA THR A 51 -10.31 3.24 3.79
C THR A 51 -11.51 3.53 2.89
N VAL A 52 -12.48 2.62 2.81
CA VAL A 52 -13.70 2.83 2.02
C VAL A 52 -14.48 4.06 2.51
N ARG A 53 -14.64 4.21 3.84
CA ARG A 53 -15.32 5.37 4.43
C ARG A 53 -14.61 6.68 4.07
N LEU A 54 -13.29 6.73 4.22
CA LEU A 54 -12.50 7.92 3.92
C LEU A 54 -12.55 8.27 2.42
N LEU A 55 -12.54 7.26 1.53
CA LEU A 55 -12.72 7.47 0.10
C LEU A 55 -14.10 8.06 -0.23
N ASP A 56 -15.15 7.62 0.46
CA ASP A 56 -16.50 8.19 0.33
C ASP A 56 -16.56 9.65 0.85
N GLU A 57 -15.84 9.98 1.93
CA GLU A 57 -15.73 11.34 2.47
C GLU A 57 -14.94 12.28 1.55
N VAL A 58 -13.83 11.80 0.98
CA VAL A 58 -13.04 12.50 -0.05
C VAL A 58 -13.94 12.81 -1.26
N ARG A 59 -14.72 11.83 -1.73
CA ARG A 59 -15.66 12.01 -2.84
C ARG A 59 -16.71 13.08 -2.54
N GLY A 60 -17.38 12.98 -1.39
CA GLY A 60 -18.41 13.94 -1.00
C GLY A 60 -17.89 15.38 -0.89
N THR A 61 -16.62 15.56 -0.56
CA THR A 61 -15.99 16.88 -0.49
C THR A 61 -15.60 17.43 -1.86
N ILE A 62 -15.12 16.59 -2.79
CA ILE A 62 -14.77 17.02 -4.16
C ILE A 62 -16.02 17.46 -4.95
N GLU A 63 -17.19 16.91 -4.65
CA GLU A 63 -18.46 17.29 -5.29
C GLU A 63 -18.92 18.73 -4.93
N ILE A 64 -18.26 19.41 -3.98
CA ILE A 64 -18.56 20.79 -3.60
C ILE A 64 -17.99 21.76 -4.64
N GLU A 65 -18.87 22.47 -5.36
CA GLU A 65 -18.45 23.52 -6.30
C GLU A 65 -17.99 24.78 -5.55
N ASN A 66 -16.73 25.20 -5.79
CA ASN A 66 -16.06 26.35 -5.15
C ASN A 66 -15.95 26.23 -3.62
N PRO A 67 -15.17 25.27 -3.10
CA PRO A 67 -15.03 25.09 -1.66
C PRO A 67 -14.43 26.33 -0.99
N ASN A 68 -14.93 26.66 0.18
CA ASN A 68 -14.32 27.66 1.05
C ASN A 68 -13.08 27.09 1.77
N ASP A 69 -12.30 27.95 2.43
CA ASP A 69 -11.06 27.55 3.11
C ASP A 69 -11.24 26.41 4.13
N ALA A 70 -12.40 26.33 4.81
CA ALA A 70 -12.69 25.26 5.76
C ALA A 70 -13.01 23.94 5.04
N GLU A 71 -13.73 23.96 3.92
CA GLU A 71 -14.01 22.78 3.10
C GLU A 71 -12.73 22.23 2.45
N GLN A 72 -11.83 23.12 2.01
CA GLN A 72 -10.51 22.74 1.51
C GLN A 72 -9.65 22.07 2.60
N ALA A 73 -9.65 22.61 3.82
CA ALA A 73 -8.91 22.01 4.94
C ALA A 73 -9.45 20.61 5.30
N VAL A 74 -10.77 20.41 5.23
CA VAL A 74 -11.41 19.10 5.45
C VAL A 74 -11.02 18.10 4.36
N TYR A 75 -11.01 18.52 3.09
CA TYR A 75 -10.53 17.68 1.99
C TYR A 75 -9.08 17.23 2.18
N GLU A 76 -8.20 18.15 2.57
CA GLU A 76 -6.80 17.87 2.86
C GLU A 76 -6.65 16.88 4.03
N GLU A 77 -7.42 17.07 5.10
CA GLU A 77 -7.46 16.17 6.25
C GLU A 77 -7.87 14.76 5.85
N TYR A 78 -8.97 14.60 5.09
CA TYR A 78 -9.42 13.28 4.63
C TYR A 78 -8.46 12.63 3.66
N THR A 79 -7.81 13.40 2.79
CA THR A 79 -6.78 12.89 1.88
C THR A 79 -5.57 12.37 2.66
N ILE A 80 -5.10 13.13 3.65
CA ILE A 80 -4.01 12.72 4.54
C ILE A 80 -4.39 11.46 5.31
N ALA A 81 -5.60 11.41 5.88
CA ALA A 81 -6.10 10.25 6.61
C ALA A 81 -6.20 9.01 5.71
N THR A 82 -6.72 9.16 4.48
CA THR A 82 -6.81 8.07 3.49
C THR A 82 -5.44 7.48 3.21
N ILE A 83 -4.45 8.34 2.96
CA ILE A 83 -3.07 7.93 2.69
C ILE A 83 -2.44 7.21 3.89
N ALA A 84 -2.64 7.72 5.10
CA ALA A 84 -2.12 7.10 6.31
C ALA A 84 -2.75 5.71 6.56
N THR A 85 -4.06 5.55 6.33
CA THR A 85 -4.74 4.25 6.44
C THR A 85 -4.22 3.26 5.40
N MET A 86 -4.04 3.69 4.14
CA MET A 86 -3.47 2.84 3.08
C MET A 86 -2.03 2.41 3.38
N ALA A 87 -1.19 3.34 3.86
CA ALA A 87 0.17 3.02 4.27
C ALA A 87 0.19 2.05 5.47
N SER A 88 -0.77 2.17 6.40
CA SER A 88 -0.91 1.24 7.52
C SER A 88 -1.29 -0.17 7.06
N MET A 89 -2.15 -0.32 6.04
CA MET A 89 -2.44 -1.62 5.42
C MET A 89 -1.20 -2.24 4.78
N ILE A 90 -0.41 -1.44 4.05
CA ILE A 90 0.86 -1.90 3.46
C ILE A 90 1.85 -2.32 4.55
N PHE A 91 2.04 -1.49 5.58
CA PHE A 91 2.88 -1.84 6.71
C PHE A 91 2.44 -3.16 7.36
N GLY A 92 1.13 -3.35 7.58
CA GLY A 92 0.59 -4.58 8.15
C GLY A 92 0.85 -5.80 7.27
N SER A 93 0.63 -5.66 5.96
CA SER A 93 0.92 -6.71 4.97
C SER A 93 2.39 -7.14 5.03
N ASN A 94 3.32 -6.17 4.94
CA ASN A 94 4.75 -6.46 5.00
C ASN A 94 5.14 -7.05 6.36
N PHE A 95 4.54 -6.57 7.46
CA PHE A 95 4.85 -7.06 8.79
C PHE A 95 4.50 -8.54 8.99
N ILE A 96 3.35 -8.99 8.49
CA ILE A 96 2.93 -10.42 8.50
C ILE A 96 3.94 -11.28 7.75
N GLU A 97 4.37 -10.83 6.56
CA GLU A 97 5.34 -11.54 5.71
C GLU A 97 6.79 -11.46 6.22
N SER A 98 6.99 -10.91 7.42
CA SER A 98 8.31 -10.66 7.99
C SER A 98 9.22 -9.75 7.12
N ALA A 99 8.58 -8.89 6.32
CA ALA A 99 9.16 -7.93 5.41
C ALA A 99 9.11 -6.49 5.97
N GLY A 100 9.68 -5.55 5.22
CA GLY A 100 9.55 -4.11 5.48
C GLY A 100 10.35 -3.55 6.68
N SER A 101 9.92 -2.37 7.15
CA SER A 101 10.61 -1.56 8.16
C SER A 101 9.62 -1.04 9.22
N THR A 102 9.99 -0.02 9.99
CA THR A 102 9.09 0.64 10.94
C THR A 102 7.87 1.23 10.23
N LYS A 103 6.80 1.47 11.00
CA LYS A 103 5.58 2.09 10.50
C LYS A 103 5.88 3.47 9.89
N ASP A 104 6.61 4.32 10.61
CA ASP A 104 6.95 5.67 10.17
C ASP A 104 7.76 5.69 8.86
N ILE A 105 8.74 4.79 8.72
CA ILE A 105 9.50 4.65 7.47
C ILE A 105 8.60 4.16 6.34
N SER A 106 7.72 3.20 6.62
CA SER A 106 6.77 2.67 5.65
C SER A 106 5.82 3.75 5.15
N GLU A 107 5.25 4.54 6.07
CA GLU A 107 4.40 5.69 5.74
C GLU A 107 5.12 6.73 4.88
N LYS A 108 6.35 7.11 5.27
CA LYS A 108 7.16 8.07 4.51
C LYS A 108 7.42 7.60 3.08
N VAL A 109 7.77 6.33 2.89
CA VAL A 109 7.99 5.76 1.55
C VAL A 109 6.69 5.71 0.76
N CYS A 110 5.59 5.25 1.36
CA CYS A 110 4.27 5.20 0.72
C CYS A 110 3.83 6.58 0.27
N GLN A 111 3.95 7.62 1.10
CA GLN A 111 3.62 9.00 0.74
C GLN A 111 4.38 9.48 -0.49
N CYS A 112 5.68 9.21 -0.58
CA CYS A 112 6.46 9.55 -1.77
C CYS A 112 5.96 8.85 -3.03
N VAL A 113 5.71 7.54 -2.95
CA VAL A 113 5.21 6.74 -4.08
C VAL A 113 3.82 7.22 -4.51
N PHE A 114 2.93 7.45 -3.56
CA PHE A 114 1.57 7.93 -3.78
C PHE A 114 1.54 9.32 -4.40
N ALA A 115 2.48 10.20 -4.04
CA ALA A 115 2.67 11.50 -4.70
C ALA A 115 3.30 11.39 -6.11
N GLY A 116 3.63 10.18 -6.56
CA GLY A 116 4.20 9.93 -7.88
C GLY A 116 5.71 10.14 -7.96
N PHE A 117 6.37 10.35 -6.81
CA PHE A 117 7.82 10.45 -6.79
C PHE A 117 8.47 9.08 -6.94
N THR A 118 9.58 9.05 -7.70
CA THR A 118 10.45 7.87 -7.74
C THR A 118 11.25 7.82 -6.44
N VAL A 119 11.10 6.74 -5.70
CA VAL A 119 11.87 6.48 -4.48
C VAL A 119 13.06 5.60 -4.84
N ASP A 120 14.26 6.06 -4.49
CA ASP A 120 15.47 5.27 -4.66
C ASP A 120 15.42 4.00 -3.78
N PRO A 121 15.57 2.80 -4.35
CA PRO A 121 15.66 1.56 -3.57
C PRO A 121 16.93 1.50 -2.72
N GLU A 122 18.00 2.20 -3.11
CA GLU A 122 19.21 2.27 -2.32
C GLU A 122 19.09 3.32 -1.22
N LEU A 123 19.50 2.94 -0.01
CA LEU A 123 19.49 3.81 1.16
C LEU A 123 20.91 3.95 1.70
N PRO A 124 21.51 5.16 1.66
CA PRO A 124 22.85 5.36 2.17
C PRO A 124 22.93 5.01 3.66
N SER A 125 24.01 4.34 4.08
CA SER A 125 24.19 3.91 5.48
C SER A 125 24.26 5.06 6.50
N ILE A 126 24.55 6.27 6.03
CA ILE A 126 24.52 7.50 6.83
C ILE A 126 23.09 8.01 7.09
N ALA A 127 22.10 7.59 6.30
CA ALA A 127 20.72 8.02 6.44
C ALA A 127 20.12 7.54 7.79
N PRO A 128 19.30 8.37 8.47
CA PRO A 128 18.58 7.95 9.67
C PRO A 128 17.72 6.71 9.44
N ASP A 129 16.94 6.71 8.36
CA ASP A 129 16.06 5.62 7.95
C ASP A 129 16.81 4.27 7.83
N TYR A 130 18.10 4.29 7.44
CA TYR A 130 18.92 3.08 7.33
C TYR A 130 19.17 2.47 8.71
N ARG A 131 19.55 3.30 9.68
CA ARG A 131 19.85 2.85 11.04
C ARG A 131 18.59 2.35 11.74
N GLU A 132 17.50 3.08 11.59
CA GLU A 132 16.21 2.71 12.18
C GLU A 132 15.67 1.41 11.59
N THR A 133 15.72 1.24 10.25
CA THR A 133 15.36 -0.04 9.61
C THR A 133 16.22 -1.19 10.13
N ARG A 134 17.54 -1.00 10.23
CA ARG A 134 18.45 -2.02 10.77
C ARG A 134 18.10 -2.39 12.21
N ASP A 135 17.81 -1.42 13.05
CA ASP A 135 17.53 -1.64 14.47
C ASP A 135 16.18 -2.34 14.64
N PHE A 136 15.17 -1.97 13.85
CA PHE A 136 13.87 -2.66 13.76
C PHE A 136 14.03 -4.14 13.34
N LEU A 137 14.80 -4.41 12.28
CA LEU A 137 15.05 -5.78 11.81
C LEU A 137 15.73 -6.63 12.90
N ARG A 138 16.69 -6.05 13.64
CA ARG A 138 17.36 -6.72 14.76
C ARG A 138 16.43 -7.04 15.92
N GLU A 139 15.59 -6.09 16.31
CA GLU A 139 14.59 -6.26 17.37
C GLU A 139 13.63 -7.43 17.04
N HIS A 140 13.27 -7.56 15.76
CA HIS A 140 12.39 -8.61 15.26
C HIS A 140 13.13 -9.90 14.87
N LYS A 141 14.42 -10.03 15.19
CA LYS A 141 15.26 -11.21 14.91
C LYS A 141 15.35 -11.56 13.42
N ARG A 142 15.28 -10.56 12.55
CA ARG A 142 15.43 -10.66 11.10
C ARG A 142 16.87 -10.35 10.67
N PRO A 143 17.32 -10.79 9.48
CA PRO A 143 18.57 -10.31 8.90
C PRO A 143 18.59 -8.78 8.84
N ALA A 144 19.73 -8.17 9.15
CA ALA A 144 19.87 -6.71 9.24
C ALA A 144 21.21 -6.24 8.63
N ASP A 145 21.70 -6.99 7.65
CA ASP A 145 22.78 -6.56 6.77
C ASP A 145 22.26 -5.57 5.72
N GLN A 146 23.17 -5.07 4.89
CA GLN A 146 22.85 -4.08 3.87
C GLN A 146 21.79 -4.59 2.89
N ASP A 147 21.90 -5.84 2.45
CA ASP A 147 21.00 -6.44 1.47
C ASP A 147 19.59 -6.59 2.05
N ALA A 148 19.47 -7.01 3.31
CA ALA A 148 18.20 -7.09 4.02
C ALA A 148 17.51 -5.72 4.17
N ILE A 149 18.29 -4.67 4.44
CA ILE A 149 17.76 -3.31 4.56
C ILE A 149 17.27 -2.78 3.20
N MET A 150 18.05 -3.00 2.13
CA MET A 150 17.61 -2.63 0.77
C MET A 150 16.37 -3.40 0.37
N ARG A 151 16.33 -4.69 0.66
CA ARG A 151 15.18 -5.56 0.39
C ARG A 151 13.91 -5.06 1.10
N ALA A 152 13.99 -4.77 2.39
CA ALA A 152 12.88 -4.22 3.17
C ALA A 152 12.32 -2.93 2.55
N ARG A 153 13.21 -2.04 2.07
CA ARG A 153 12.82 -0.80 1.41
C ARG A 153 12.13 -1.03 0.07
N VAL A 154 12.69 -1.92 -0.73
CA VAL A 154 12.14 -2.33 -2.04
C VAL A 154 10.75 -2.95 -1.89
N GLU A 155 10.57 -3.83 -0.91
CA GLU A 155 9.27 -4.45 -0.60
C GLU A 155 8.18 -3.39 -0.31
N ILE A 156 8.50 -2.35 0.46
CA ILE A 156 7.54 -1.26 0.73
C ILE A 156 7.22 -0.49 -0.56
N ILE A 157 8.23 -0.19 -1.38
CA ILE A 157 8.05 0.54 -2.64
C ILE A 157 7.15 -0.24 -3.60
N ASP A 158 7.39 -1.53 -3.77
CA ASP A 158 6.64 -2.37 -4.70
C ASP A 158 5.21 -2.61 -4.22
N HIS A 159 4.98 -2.78 -2.92
CA HIS A 159 3.62 -2.80 -2.34
C HIS A 159 2.86 -1.49 -2.58
N ALA A 160 3.50 -0.34 -2.39
CA ALA A 160 2.86 0.96 -2.63
C ALA A 160 2.51 1.17 -4.11
N LYS A 161 3.39 0.76 -5.03
CA LYS A 161 3.12 0.80 -6.48
C LYS A 161 1.98 -0.14 -6.86
N ALA A 162 2.00 -1.37 -6.36
CA ALA A 162 0.99 -2.38 -6.63
C ALA A 162 -0.39 -1.91 -6.13
N TRP A 163 -0.45 -1.33 -4.94
CA TRP A 163 -1.68 -0.74 -4.40
C TRP A 163 -2.21 0.39 -5.27
N THR A 164 -1.34 1.32 -5.70
CA THR A 164 -1.72 2.44 -6.58
C THR A 164 -2.32 1.93 -7.90
N TYR A 165 -1.70 0.91 -8.49
CA TYR A 165 -2.20 0.27 -9.71
C TYR A 165 -3.56 -0.43 -9.47
N LEU A 166 -3.67 -1.23 -8.42
CA LEU A 166 -4.88 -1.98 -8.10
C LEU A 166 -6.08 -1.04 -7.82
N LEU A 167 -5.84 0.07 -7.11
CA LEU A 167 -6.87 1.06 -6.85
C LEU A 167 -7.34 1.75 -8.15
N SER A 168 -6.41 2.09 -9.05
CA SER A 168 -6.77 2.63 -10.37
C SER A 168 -7.65 1.65 -11.14
N ALA A 169 -7.26 0.36 -11.16
CA ALA A 169 -8.04 -0.69 -11.81
C ALA A 169 -9.44 -0.86 -11.21
N LEU A 170 -9.57 -0.81 -9.88
CA LEU A 170 -10.86 -0.86 -9.17
C LEU A 170 -11.78 0.31 -9.54
N LEU A 171 -11.22 1.48 -9.78
CA LEU A 171 -11.97 2.68 -10.16
C LEU A 171 -12.38 2.68 -11.64
N GLU A 172 -11.70 1.90 -12.48
CA GLU A 172 -12.07 1.70 -13.89
C GLU A 172 -13.21 0.70 -14.07
N GLY A 173 -13.40 -0.23 -13.12
CA GLY A 173 -14.49 -1.20 -13.14
C GLY A 173 -14.17 -2.49 -12.37
N PRO A 174 -14.95 -3.57 -12.60
CA PRO A 174 -14.70 -4.86 -11.96
C PRO A 174 -13.29 -5.38 -12.25
N LEU A 175 -12.62 -5.91 -11.22
CA LEU A 175 -11.28 -6.48 -11.37
C LEU A 175 -11.29 -7.67 -12.33
N THR A 176 -10.30 -7.66 -13.22
CA THR A 176 -9.99 -8.75 -14.15
C THR A 176 -8.80 -9.56 -13.65
N GLU A 177 -8.68 -10.81 -14.12
CA GLU A 177 -7.52 -11.65 -13.83
C GLU A 177 -6.22 -10.99 -14.31
N GLU A 178 -6.22 -10.31 -15.46
CA GLU A 178 -5.05 -9.62 -16.00
C GLU A 178 -4.57 -8.48 -15.08
N GLN A 179 -5.49 -7.72 -14.49
CA GLN A 179 -5.16 -6.67 -13.52
C GLN A 179 -4.59 -7.27 -12.21
N LEU A 180 -5.12 -8.40 -11.76
CA LEU A 180 -4.58 -9.11 -10.60
C LEU A 180 -3.18 -9.66 -10.86
N LEU A 181 -2.97 -10.27 -12.04
CA LEU A 181 -1.65 -10.74 -12.46
C LEU A 181 -0.65 -9.59 -12.57
N THR A 182 -1.07 -8.44 -13.08
CA THR A 182 -0.21 -7.25 -13.17
C THR A 182 0.13 -6.71 -11.79
N THR A 183 -0.85 -6.62 -10.88
CA THR A 183 -0.61 -6.28 -9.47
C THR A 183 0.42 -7.22 -8.84
N HIS A 184 0.28 -8.54 -9.04
CA HIS A 184 1.22 -9.53 -8.53
C HIS A 184 2.63 -9.38 -9.13
N ARG A 185 2.74 -9.13 -10.44
CA ARG A 185 4.05 -8.85 -11.07
C ARG A 185 4.72 -7.63 -10.47
N ILE A 186 3.96 -6.58 -10.14
CA ILE A 186 4.51 -5.39 -9.48
C ILE A 186 5.03 -5.74 -8.09
N LEU A 187 4.26 -6.51 -7.30
CA LEU A 187 4.67 -6.97 -5.97
C LEU A 187 5.98 -7.79 -6.00
N CYS A 188 6.16 -8.61 -7.04
CA CYS A 188 7.31 -9.50 -7.17
C CYS A 188 8.44 -8.95 -8.06
N ALA A 189 8.33 -7.72 -8.57
CA ALA A 189 9.22 -7.20 -9.60
C ALA A 189 10.69 -7.18 -9.16
N SER A 190 10.94 -6.95 -7.88
CA SER A 190 12.28 -6.73 -7.34
C SER A 190 12.79 -7.88 -6.46
N LEU A 191 12.02 -8.96 -6.31
CA LEU A 191 12.38 -10.12 -5.49
C LEU A 191 12.44 -11.40 -6.33
N PRO A 192 13.47 -12.26 -6.15
CA PRO A 192 13.35 -13.63 -6.60
C PRO A 192 12.25 -14.32 -5.79
N LEU A 193 11.37 -15.04 -6.47
CA LEU A 193 10.36 -15.89 -5.83
C LEU A 193 11.08 -16.96 -4.97
N GLU A 194 10.47 -17.40 -3.86
CA GLU A 194 11.08 -18.38 -2.93
C GLU A 194 11.47 -19.71 -3.60
N ASP A 195 10.87 -20.03 -4.75
CA ASP A 195 11.19 -21.20 -5.58
C ASP A 195 12.41 -21.00 -6.50
N GLY A 196 13.08 -19.84 -6.42
CA GLY A 196 14.19 -19.47 -7.27
C GLY A 196 13.78 -19.02 -8.67
N THR A 197 12.47 -18.84 -8.93
CA THR A 197 11.99 -18.30 -10.19
C THR A 197 12.41 -16.82 -10.27
N PRO A 198 13.13 -16.42 -11.33
CA PRO A 198 13.56 -15.04 -11.50
C PRO A 198 12.35 -14.11 -11.60
N PRO A 199 12.48 -12.82 -11.19
CA PRO A 199 11.43 -11.84 -11.39
C PRO A 199 11.04 -11.83 -12.86
N SER A 200 9.73 -11.83 -13.15
CA SER A 200 9.23 -11.89 -14.52
C SER A 200 9.81 -10.72 -15.31
N ARG A 201 10.75 -11.02 -16.23
CA ARG A 201 11.24 -10.06 -17.20
C ARG A 201 10.35 -10.15 -18.44
N ASP A 202 9.90 -8.99 -18.89
CA ASP A 202 9.26 -8.79 -20.19
C ASP A 202 10.09 -9.37 -21.35
#